data_AF-A0A7X6ZCE3-F1
#
_entry.id   AF-A0A7X6ZCE3-F1
#
_cell.length_a   1.000
_cell.length_b   1.000
_cell.length_c   1.000
_cell.angle_alpha   90.00
_cell.angle_beta   90.00
_cell.angle_gamma   90.00
#
_symmetry.space_group_name_H-M   'P 1'
#
loop_
_entity.id
_entity.type
_entity.pdbx_description
1 polymer ?
#
loop_
_entity_poly.entity_id
_entity_poly.type
_entity_poly.pdbx_seq_one_letter_code
_entity_poly.pdbx_strand_id
1 'polypeptide(L)' 'MSLLLQNARLRHRDGLWDIDCQGKSIARIGQQLPVEADQVIDLEGKLLVPALIDP' A
#
# COMPACT_ATOMS: atom_id res chain seq x y z
N MET A 1 11.91 -8.66 -4.97
CA MET A 1 10.45 -8.70 -5.04
C MET A 1 9.93 -7.35 -4.59
N SER A 2 9.39 -6.61 -5.53
CA SER A 2 8.70 -5.33 -5.32
C SER A 2 7.19 -5.56 -5.41
N LEU A 3 6.43 -4.87 -4.55
CA LEU A 3 4.97 -4.97 -4.47
C LEU A 3 4.39 -3.56 -4.42
N LEU A 4 3.44 -3.27 -5.30
CA LEU A 4 2.64 -2.04 -5.26
C LEU A 4 1.21 -2.39 -4.85
N LEU A 5 0.76 -1.82 -3.73
CA LEU A 5 -0.64 -1.86 -3.30
C LEU A 5 -1.30 -0.56 -3.72
N GLN A 6 -2.29 -0.62 -4.62
CA GLN A 6 -2.96 0.58 -5.15
C GLN A 6 -4.32 0.83 -4.49
N ASN A 7 -4.74 2.09 -4.50
CA ASN A 7 -6.09 2.52 -4.12
C ASN A 7 -6.50 2.09 -2.70
N ALA A 8 -5.58 2.13 -1.74
CA ALA A 8 -5.85 1.82 -0.35
C ALA A 8 -6.49 3.00 0.37
N ARG A 9 -7.40 2.72 1.30
CA ARG A 9 -7.70 3.66 2.39
C ARG A 9 -6.70 3.46 3.52
N LEU A 10 -6.18 4.56 4.07
CA LEU A 10 -5.30 4.55 5.25
C LEU A 10 -6.00 5.21 6.44
N ARG A 11 -5.74 4.70 7.64
CA ARG A 11 -6.29 5.30 8.86
C ARG A 11 -5.79 6.74 9.01
N HIS A 12 -6.69 7.67 9.36
CA HIS A 12 -6.40 9.09 9.57
C HIS A 12 -5.86 9.83 8.33
N ARG A 13 -6.12 9.30 7.12
CA ARG A 13 -5.82 9.99 5.86
C ARG A 13 -7.02 9.90 4.94
N ASP A 14 -7.41 11.04 4.38
CA ASP A 14 -8.48 11.09 3.38
C ASP A 14 -7.96 10.68 2.00
N GLY A 15 -8.87 10.18 1.17
CA GLY A 15 -8.56 9.75 -0.20
C GLY A 15 -8.00 8.32 -0.31
N LEU A 16 -7.54 8.00 -1.52
CA LEU A 16 -6.95 6.72 -1.89
C LEU A 16 -5.44 6.86 -2.02
N TRP A 17 -4.70 5.85 -1.56
CA TRP A 17 -3.26 5.87 -1.41
C TRP A 17 -2.64 4.61 -1.98
N ASP A 18 -1.46 4.78 -2.58
CA ASP A 18 -0.62 3.68 -3.05
C ASP A 18 0.55 3.48 -2.09
N ILE A 19 0.92 2.22 -1.90
CA ILE A 19 2.00 1.79 -1.01
C ILE A 19 2.99 0.97 -1.85
N ASP A 20 4.20 1.49 -2.01
CA ASP A 20 5.32 0.80 -2.64
C ASP A 20 6.14 0.07 -1.57
N CYS A 21 6.22 -1.25 -1.71
CA CYS A 21 6.95 -2.16 -0.85
C CYS A 21 8.14 -2.75 -1.61
N GLN A 22 9.33 -2.60 -1.04
CA GLN A 22 10.58 -3.13 -1.59
C GLN A 22 11.16 -4.15 -0.62
N GLY A 23 11.13 -5.43 -1.00
CA GLY A 23 11.55 -6.51 -0.10
C GLY A 23 10.65 -6.63 1.13
N LYS A 24 11.19 -6.37 2.33
CA LYS A 24 10.47 -6.47 3.61
C LYS A 24 10.06 -5.12 4.21
N SER A 25 10.16 -4.04 3.44
CA SER A 25 9.97 -2.67 3.93
C SER A 25 9.01 -1.90 3.04
N ILE A 26 8.26 -0.99 3.66
CA ILE A 26 7.53 0.05 2.93
C ILE A 26 8.54 1.11 2.50
N ALA A 27 8.72 1.28 1.19
CA ALA A 27 9.66 2.24 0.61
C ALA A 27 9.02 3.63 0.45
N ARG A 28 7.75 3.67 0.02
CA ARG A 28 7.03 4.93 -0.21
C ARG A 28 5.53 4.76 0.00
N ILE A 29 4.88 5.83 0.45
CA ILE A 29 3.43 5.97 0.50
C ILE A 29 3.09 7.29 -0.19
N GLY A 30 2.20 7.27 -1.17
CA GLY A 30 1.80 8.45 -1.94
C GLY A 30 0.50 8.23 -2.67
N GLN A 31 0.02 9.22 -3.41
CA GLN A 31 -1.16 9.07 -4.27
C GLN A 31 -0.69 8.91 -5.72
N GLN A 32 -1.26 7.96 -6.45
CA GLN A 32 -0.98 7.71 -7.87
C GLN A 32 0.51 7.57 -8.14
N LEU A 33 1.17 6.67 -7.40
CA LEU A 33 2.62 6.49 -7.48
C LEU A 33 3.03 5.98 -8.88
N PRO A 34 3.92 6.68 -9.60
CA PRO A 34 4.39 6.24 -10.92
C PRO A 34 5.53 5.24 -10.75
N VAL A 35 5.23 4.06 -10.18
CA VAL A 35 6.23 3.04 -9.83
C VAL A 35 5.83 1.72 -10.50
N GLU A 36 6.79 1.08 -11.15
CA GLU A 36 6.66 -0.30 -11.62
C GLU A 36 7.06 -1.27 -10.51
N ALA A 37 6.29 -2.34 -10.32
CA ALA A 37 6.56 -3.38 -9.33
C ALA A 37 6.34 -4.77 -9.93
N ASP A 38 7.05 -5.77 -9.39
CA ASP A 38 6.94 -7.17 -9.82
C ASP A 38 5.50 -7.68 -9.64
N GLN A 39 4.82 -7.19 -8.59
CA GLN A 39 3.43 -7.47 -8.31
C GLN A 39 2.66 -6.18 -8.04
N VAL A 40 1.47 -6.07 -8.63
CA VAL A 40 0.53 -4.97 -8.38
C VAL A 40 -0.79 -5.56 -7.90
N ILE A 41 -1.32 -5.01 -6.80
CA ILE A 41 -2.61 -5.39 -6.24
C ILE A 41 -3.45 -4.13 -6.07
N ASP A 42 -4.58 -4.06 -6.77
CA ASP A 42 -5.59 -3.02 -6.54
C ASP A 42 -6.46 -3.39 -5.33
N LEU A 43 -6.49 -2.53 -4.32
CA LEU A 43 -7.28 -2.75 -3.10
C LEU A 43 -8.71 -2.22 -3.22
N GLU A 44 -9.06 -1.52 -4.30
CA GLU A 44 -10.42 -1.04 -4.60
C GLU A 44 -11.03 -0.22 -3.45
N GLY A 45 -10.23 0.61 -2.79
CA GLY A 45 -10.67 1.44 -1.66
C GLY A 45 -10.82 0.69 -0.34
N LYS A 46 -10.39 -0.58 -0.23
CA LYS A 46 -10.38 -1.29 1.05
C LYS A 46 -9.39 -0.65 2.04
N LEU A 47 -9.67 -0.79 3.33
CA LEU A 47 -8.82 -0.29 4.41
C LEU A 47 -7.57 -1.18 4.53
N LEU A 48 -6.40 -0.59 4.33
CA LEU A 48 -5.13 -1.25 4.61
C LEU A 48 -4.71 -0.95 6.05
N VAL A 49 -4.36 -2.00 6.78
CA VAL A 49 -3.87 -1.93 8.16
C VAL A 49 -2.58 -2.73 8.31
N PRO A 50 -1.72 -2.37 9.27
CA PRO A 50 -0.69 -3.30 9.74
C PRO A 50 -1.34 -4.61 10.19
N ALA A 51 -0.58 -5.70 10.12
CA ALA A 51 -1.03 -6.98 10.66
C ALA A 51 -1.45 -6.81 12.13
N LEU A 52 -2.54 -7.49 12.51
CA LEU A 52 -3.00 -7.51 13.90
C LEU A 52 -1.98 -8.26 14.76
N ILE A 53 -1.85 -7.84 16.02
CA ILE A 53 -1.00 -8.51 17.01
C ILE A 53 -1.92 -9.32 17.93
N ASP A 54 -1.68 -10.62 17.98
CA ASP A 54 -2.25 -11.52 18.99
C ASP A 54 -1.23 -11.64 20.14
N PRO A 55 -1.54 -11.11 21.34
CA PRO A 55 -0.58 -10.94 22.44
C PRO A 55 -0.17 -12.23 23.16
#